data_AF-A0A5C1Q5Z5-F1
#
_entry.id   AF-A0A5C1Q5Z5-F1
#
_cell.length_a   1.000
_cell.length_b   1.000
_cell.length_c   1.000
_cell.angle_alpha   90.00
_cell.angle_beta   90.00
_cell.angle_gamma   90.00
#
_symmetry.space_group_name_H-M   'P 1'
#
loop_
_entity.id
_entity.type
_entity.pdbx_description
1 polymer ?
#
loop_
_entity_poly.entity_id
_entity_poly.type
_entity_poly.pdbx_seq_one_letter_code
_entity_poly.pdbx_strand_id
1 'polypeptide(L)'
;MQPSDWEVRAVEELGLVQAGRQRSPDFVDGSLRPYLRVANVFDGRIDTSDVNKMRFTDKEFERYQLKSGDILLNEGQSFELVGRPALYEGEPRECCFQNTLIRFRPSSRVDPSFALKLFQQCLYDGTFQSIAKKTTSIAHLGVSRFASLRLLWPPLDEQKRISRTLDVWNESIRCTEALFGNRQAQLKALLAIVLHLPPAIPGLKSEADNGGYPASVQPGIPNLPRAPEGWRRITLGEHLTEVRRPASLRADDEYRLVTVKRSRGGVELRETLTGREIKTPSQFYVRTGDFLISKRQIVHGACGIVPAELDGAVVSNEYAVLNSDGQIDLRFLRYLSESRYFQQTCFHSSIGVHVEKMIFKTERWLKWPFNIPPLPVQQRIVEVLDTARREVELIAAQIERLKQEKAALMADLLTGKRRVKLNAEAVSTP
;
A
#
# COMPACT_ATOMS: atom_id res chain seq x y z
N MET A 1 24.94 -20.48 -17.37
CA MET A 1 26.30 -20.91 -16.98
C MET A 1 26.62 -20.30 -15.62
N GLN A 2 27.02 -21.12 -14.64
CA GLN A 2 27.53 -20.61 -13.37
C GLN A 2 28.93 -20.00 -13.61
N PRO A 3 29.27 -18.85 -13.00
CA PRO A 3 30.60 -18.27 -13.15
C PRO A 3 31.67 -19.13 -12.47
N SER A 4 32.87 -19.22 -13.05
CA SER A 4 33.94 -20.14 -12.62
C SER A 4 34.54 -19.83 -11.24
N ASP A 5 34.34 -18.62 -10.72
CA ASP A 5 34.91 -18.09 -9.48
C ASP A 5 33.90 -17.98 -8.33
N TRP A 6 32.63 -18.34 -8.56
CA TRP A 6 31.61 -18.42 -7.50
C TRP A 6 31.55 -19.86 -6.97
N GLU A 7 31.43 -19.99 -5.65
CA GLU A 7 31.44 -21.30 -5.00
C GLU A 7 30.04 -21.68 -4.50
N VAL A 8 29.60 -22.90 -4.79
CA VAL A 8 28.41 -23.48 -4.14
C VAL A 8 28.83 -24.02 -2.77
N ARG A 9 28.39 -23.37 -1.69
CA ARG A 9 28.72 -23.72 -0.29
C ARG A 9 27.45 -23.80 0.55
N ALA A 10 27.43 -24.69 1.54
CA ALA A 10 26.37 -24.70 2.56
C ALA A 10 26.46 -23.42 3.40
N VAL A 11 25.31 -22.92 3.87
CA VAL A 11 25.25 -21.69 4.70
C VAL A 11 26.17 -21.81 5.93
N GLU A 12 26.19 -22.96 6.59
CA GLU A 12 27.02 -23.21 7.78
C GLU A 12 28.53 -23.17 7.51
N GLU A 13 28.98 -23.40 6.27
CA GLU A 13 30.39 -23.28 5.89
C GLU A 13 30.85 -21.81 5.93
N LEU A 14 29.91 -20.85 5.81
CA LEU A 14 30.22 -19.43 5.69
C LEU A 14 29.84 -18.58 6.91
N GLY A 15 29.26 -19.18 7.94
CA GLY A 15 28.91 -18.50 9.16
C GLY A 15 28.21 -19.39 10.19
N LEU A 16 28.02 -18.86 11.40
CA LEU A 16 27.38 -19.60 12.48
C LEU A 16 25.86 -19.53 12.34
N VAL A 17 25.21 -20.69 12.20
CA VAL A 17 23.76 -20.84 12.22
C VAL A 17 23.32 -21.33 13.60
N GLN A 18 22.39 -20.62 14.25
CA GLN A 18 21.94 -20.95 15.61
C GLN A 18 20.46 -20.62 15.81
N ALA A 19 19.69 -21.54 16.41
CA ALA A 19 18.37 -21.20 16.96
C ALA A 19 18.48 -20.31 18.19
N GLY A 20 17.48 -19.45 18.39
CA GLY A 20 17.37 -18.67 19.61
C GLY A 20 16.96 -19.51 20.82
N ARG A 21 16.86 -18.85 21.97
CA ARG A 21 16.51 -19.52 23.21
C ARG A 21 15.02 -19.86 23.26
N GLN A 22 14.68 -21.08 23.68
CA GLN A 22 13.29 -21.44 23.99
C GLN A 22 12.82 -20.74 25.26
N ARG A 23 11.62 -20.18 25.22
CA ARG A 23 11.00 -19.59 26.42
C ARG A 23 10.58 -20.71 27.37
N SER A 24 10.94 -20.57 28.65
CA SER A 24 10.44 -21.41 29.75
C SER A 24 9.78 -20.51 30.81
N PRO A 25 8.50 -20.73 31.17
CA PRO A 25 7.81 -19.94 32.19
C PRO A 25 8.45 -20.00 33.58
N ASP A 26 9.09 -21.13 33.91
CA ASP A 26 9.59 -21.42 35.26
C ASP A 26 11.04 -20.93 35.48
N PHE A 27 11.61 -20.20 34.53
CA PHE A 27 13.01 -19.79 34.58
C PHE A 27 13.17 -18.43 35.28
N VAL A 28 13.63 -18.46 36.53
CA VAL A 28 13.78 -17.28 37.39
C VAL A 28 15.21 -16.72 37.48
N ASP A 29 16.21 -17.45 36.99
CA ASP A 29 17.61 -17.07 37.10
C ASP A 29 18.09 -16.13 35.99
N GLY A 30 19.06 -15.27 36.32
CA GLY A 30 19.71 -14.34 35.38
C GLY A 30 19.03 -12.98 35.25
N SER A 31 19.61 -12.11 34.42
CA SER A 31 19.19 -10.71 34.25
C SER A 31 18.12 -10.57 33.17
N LEU A 32 17.20 -9.62 33.35
CA LEU A 32 16.19 -9.29 32.36
C LEU A 32 16.84 -8.60 31.15
N ARG A 33 16.80 -9.22 29.97
CA ARG A 33 17.37 -8.68 28.72
C ARG A 33 16.30 -8.60 27.62
N PRO A 34 16.34 -7.58 26.74
CA PRO A 34 15.45 -7.52 25.58
C PRO A 34 15.69 -8.71 24.66
N TYR A 35 14.65 -9.20 24.00
CA TYR A 35 14.79 -10.25 23.00
C TYR A 35 13.88 -10.04 21.79
N LEU A 36 14.40 -10.37 20.61
CA LEU A 36 13.62 -10.37 19.37
C LEU A 36 12.91 -11.71 19.16
N ARG A 37 11.72 -11.64 18.58
CA ARG A 37 10.85 -12.76 18.20
C ARG A 37 10.37 -12.58 16.76
N VAL A 38 9.68 -13.58 16.24
CA VAL A 38 9.05 -13.54 14.89
C VAL A 38 8.24 -12.26 14.61
N ALA A 39 7.61 -11.68 15.64
CA ALA A 39 6.84 -10.43 15.53
C ALA A 39 7.70 -9.19 15.23
N ASN A 40 8.99 -9.23 15.55
CA ASN A 40 9.93 -8.13 15.34
C ASN A 40 10.64 -8.21 13.98
N VAL A 41 10.72 -9.39 13.36
CA VAL A 41 11.51 -9.61 12.13
C VAL A 41 10.59 -9.54 10.90
N PHE A 42 10.71 -8.45 10.17
CA PHE A 42 10.03 -8.19 8.89
C PHE A 42 10.99 -8.42 7.72
N ASP A 43 10.51 -8.21 6.50
CA ASP A 43 11.34 -8.35 5.31
C ASP A 43 12.37 -7.21 5.24
N GLY A 44 13.62 -7.53 5.54
CA GLY A 44 14.76 -6.60 5.52
C GLY A 44 14.84 -5.63 6.70
N ARG A 45 13.84 -5.59 7.60
CA ARG A 45 13.81 -4.66 8.74
C ARG A 45 13.46 -5.33 10.06
N ILE A 46 14.00 -4.80 11.14
CA ILE A 46 13.62 -5.16 12.51
C ILE A 46 12.73 -4.05 13.08
N ASP A 47 11.58 -4.43 13.64
CA ASP A 47 10.69 -3.54 14.36
C ASP A 47 10.96 -3.62 15.86
N THR A 48 11.38 -2.49 16.43
CA THR A 48 11.75 -2.37 17.83
C THR A 48 10.67 -1.67 18.67
N SER A 49 9.50 -1.38 18.12
CA SER A 49 8.40 -0.71 18.84
C SER A 49 7.78 -1.58 19.94
N ASP A 50 7.83 -2.91 19.79
CA ASP A 50 7.31 -3.90 20.74
C ASP A 50 8.37 -4.98 21.05
N VAL A 51 9.31 -4.66 21.93
CA VAL A 51 10.37 -5.58 22.36
C VAL A 51 10.11 -6.07 23.78
N ASN A 52 9.94 -7.39 23.91
CA ASN A 52 9.79 -8.04 25.20
C ASN A 52 11.13 -8.26 25.87
N LYS A 53 11.10 -8.50 27.18
CA LYS A 53 12.27 -8.91 27.96
C LYS A 53 12.06 -10.30 28.56
N MET A 54 13.13 -11.07 28.67
CA MET A 54 13.15 -12.32 29.45
C MET A 54 14.49 -12.47 30.14
N ARG A 55 14.56 -13.35 31.16
CA ARG A 55 15.80 -13.54 31.93
C ARG A 55 16.80 -14.38 31.16
N PHE A 56 18.07 -13.99 31.17
CA PHE A 56 19.21 -14.74 30.66
C PHE A 56 20.29 -14.81 31.73
N THR A 57 20.82 -16.01 32.00
CA THR A 57 22.08 -16.14 32.73
C THR A 57 23.24 -15.57 31.89
N ASP A 58 24.37 -15.25 32.51
CA ASP A 58 25.52 -14.68 31.78
C ASP A 58 25.99 -15.60 30.64
N LYS A 59 26.02 -16.93 30.88
CA LYS A 59 26.36 -17.93 29.86
C LYS A 59 25.37 -17.96 28.70
N GLU A 60 24.08 -17.83 28.98
CA GLU A 60 23.06 -17.77 27.92
C GLU A 60 23.12 -16.45 27.17
N PHE A 61 23.36 -15.35 27.88
CA PHE A 61 23.54 -14.04 27.26
C PHE A 61 24.72 -14.05 26.29
N GLU A 62 25.88 -14.57 26.70
CA GLU A 62 27.04 -14.73 25.81
C GLU A 62 26.71 -15.53 24.53
N ARG A 63 25.90 -16.58 24.67
CA ARG A 63 25.49 -17.46 23.58
C ARG A 63 24.44 -16.84 22.64
N TYR A 64 23.46 -16.13 23.19
CA TYR A 64 22.29 -15.64 22.46
C TYR A 64 22.31 -14.14 22.16
N GLN A 65 23.28 -13.38 22.66
CA GLN A 65 23.40 -11.96 22.33
C GLN A 65 23.58 -11.76 20.82
N LEU A 66 22.86 -10.78 20.32
CA LEU A 66 22.94 -10.29 18.96
C LEU A 66 24.10 -9.31 18.83
N LYS A 67 24.78 -9.38 17.69
CA LYS A 67 25.84 -8.47 17.29
C LYS A 67 25.47 -7.82 15.97
N SER A 68 25.83 -6.56 15.79
CA SER A 68 25.63 -5.88 14.51
C SER A 68 26.24 -6.71 13.38
N GLY A 69 25.48 -6.93 12.31
CA GLY A 69 25.84 -7.87 11.23
C GLY A 69 25.16 -9.24 11.31
N ASP A 70 24.51 -9.59 12.42
CA ASP A 70 23.71 -10.81 12.50
C ASP A 70 22.47 -10.71 11.59
N ILE A 71 22.16 -11.78 10.86
CA ILE A 71 20.92 -11.89 10.09
C ILE A 71 19.95 -12.82 10.84
N LEU A 72 18.75 -12.33 11.12
CA LEU A 72 17.69 -13.08 11.76
C LEU A 72 16.67 -13.53 10.74
N LEU A 73 16.30 -14.80 10.77
CA LEU A 73 15.31 -15.41 9.90
C LEU A 73 14.16 -15.97 10.72
N ASN A 74 12.93 -15.81 10.23
CA ASN A 74 11.76 -16.44 10.85
C ASN A 74 11.86 -17.97 10.78
N GLU A 75 11.92 -18.62 11.94
CA GLU A 75 11.97 -20.09 12.04
C GLU A 75 10.61 -20.68 11.67
N GLY A 76 9.54 -20.17 12.28
CA GLY A 76 8.15 -20.61 12.08
C GLY A 76 7.25 -19.47 11.63
N GLN A 77 6.61 -19.61 10.48
CA GLN A 77 5.71 -18.60 9.91
C GLN A 77 4.70 -19.24 8.93
N SER A 78 3.76 -18.48 8.36
CA SER A 78 3.02 -18.93 7.17
C SER A 78 3.99 -19.41 6.07
N PHE A 79 3.51 -20.32 5.23
CA PHE A 79 4.34 -21.00 4.24
C PHE A 79 5.06 -20.03 3.30
N GLU A 80 4.42 -18.91 3.00
CA GLU A 80 4.84 -17.90 2.04
C GLU A 80 5.87 -16.93 2.64
N LEU A 81 5.96 -16.87 3.96
CA LEU A 81 6.81 -15.95 4.72
C LEU A 81 7.85 -16.68 5.60
N VAL A 82 7.98 -17.99 5.45
CA VAL A 82 8.97 -18.80 6.17
C VAL A 82 10.38 -18.38 5.78
N GLY A 83 11.26 -18.22 6.77
CA GLY A 83 12.63 -17.75 6.54
C GLY A 83 12.76 -16.25 6.24
N ARG A 84 11.70 -15.45 6.40
CA ARG A 84 11.76 -13.99 6.23
C ARG A 84 12.94 -13.38 7.00
N PRO A 85 13.91 -12.74 6.33
CA PRO A 85 15.16 -12.31 6.97
C PRO A 85 15.20 -10.80 7.27
N ALA A 86 15.95 -10.41 8.30
CA ALA A 86 16.34 -9.03 8.57
C ALA A 86 17.76 -8.94 9.13
N LEU A 87 18.47 -7.85 8.80
CA LEU A 87 19.78 -7.55 9.37
C LEU A 87 19.61 -6.84 10.72
N TYR A 88 20.34 -7.30 11.71
CA TYR A 88 20.43 -6.64 13.01
C TYR A 88 21.55 -5.61 12.99
N GLU A 89 21.18 -4.34 13.19
CA GLU A 89 22.10 -3.20 13.08
C GLU A 89 22.68 -2.76 14.44
N GLY A 90 22.37 -3.48 15.52
CA GLY A 90 22.87 -3.18 16.87
C GLY A 90 21.82 -2.63 17.84
N GLU A 91 20.59 -2.41 17.37
CA GLU A 91 19.48 -1.95 18.19
C GLU A 91 18.31 -2.96 18.17
N PRO A 92 17.69 -3.25 19.33
CA PRO A 92 17.98 -2.65 20.65
C PRO A 92 19.26 -3.22 21.28
N ARG A 93 20.02 -2.40 22.03
CA ARG A 93 21.28 -2.85 22.67
C ARG A 93 21.09 -4.02 23.64
N GLU A 94 22.16 -4.80 23.81
CA GLU A 94 22.22 -5.97 24.72
C GLU A 94 21.05 -6.96 24.51
N CYS A 95 20.67 -7.15 23.25
CA CYS A 95 19.50 -7.94 22.89
C CYS A 95 19.84 -9.37 22.53
N CYS A 96 18.97 -10.28 22.93
CA CYS A 96 18.99 -11.70 22.56
C CYS A 96 17.87 -12.01 21.55
N PHE A 97 17.67 -13.29 21.24
CA PHE A 97 16.60 -13.72 20.35
C PHE A 97 15.98 -15.05 20.80
N GLN A 98 14.70 -15.21 20.50
CA GLN A 98 13.92 -16.40 20.82
C GLN A 98 14.09 -17.50 19.76
N ASN A 99 13.77 -18.74 20.11
CA ASN A 99 13.75 -19.90 19.20
C ASN A 99 12.74 -19.80 18.04
N THR A 100 11.88 -18.78 18.02
CA THR A 100 11.05 -18.44 16.84
C THR A 100 11.87 -17.80 15.71
N LEU A 101 13.15 -17.53 15.97
CA LEU A 101 14.11 -17.00 15.02
C LEU A 101 15.33 -17.93 14.92
N ILE A 102 15.93 -17.93 13.73
CA ILE A 102 17.26 -18.48 13.43
C ILE A 102 18.19 -17.29 13.24
N ARG A 103 19.39 -17.34 13.82
CA ARG A 103 20.47 -16.38 13.56
C ARG A 103 21.48 -17.01 12.62
N PHE A 104 21.82 -16.28 11.56
CA PHE A 104 23.05 -16.46 10.81
C PHE A 104 24.02 -15.34 11.17
N ARG A 105 25.19 -15.70 11.74
CA ARG A 105 26.29 -14.77 12.00
C ARG A 105 27.37 -14.99 10.94
N PRO A 106 27.54 -14.06 9.98
CA PRO A 106 28.50 -14.24 8.90
C PRO A 106 29.94 -14.33 9.42
N SER A 107 30.76 -15.14 8.75
CA SER A 107 32.22 -15.12 8.93
C SER A 107 32.84 -13.90 8.23
N SER A 108 34.15 -13.69 8.38
CA SER A 108 34.88 -12.63 7.69
C SER A 108 34.86 -12.75 6.15
N ARG A 109 34.46 -13.91 5.60
CA ARG A 109 34.32 -14.15 4.16
C ARG A 109 32.98 -13.69 3.58
N VAL A 110 32.05 -13.24 4.42
CA VAL A 110 30.69 -12.86 4.01
C VAL A 110 30.38 -11.42 4.39
N ASP A 111 29.94 -10.64 3.41
CA ASP A 111 29.32 -9.34 3.65
C ASP A 111 27.90 -9.53 4.20
N PRO A 112 27.57 -9.02 5.41
CA PRO A 112 26.24 -9.19 6.01
C PRO A 112 25.10 -8.67 5.13
N SER A 113 25.33 -7.54 4.46
CA SER A 113 24.35 -6.91 3.57
C SER A 113 24.09 -7.76 2.31
N PHE A 114 25.10 -8.47 1.81
CA PHE A 114 24.96 -9.42 0.72
C PHE A 114 24.16 -10.64 1.18
N ALA A 115 24.51 -11.21 2.35
CA ALA A 115 23.80 -12.36 2.91
C ALA A 115 22.31 -12.06 3.13
N LEU A 116 21.96 -10.87 3.63
CA LEU A 116 20.57 -10.43 3.73
C LEU A 116 19.87 -10.49 2.37
N LYS A 117 20.46 -9.86 1.33
CA LYS A 117 19.88 -9.80 -0.01
C LYS A 117 19.75 -11.18 -0.66
N LEU A 118 20.74 -12.05 -0.45
CA LEU A 118 20.71 -13.45 -0.89
C LEU A 118 19.57 -14.22 -0.21
N PHE A 119 19.40 -14.08 1.11
CA PHE A 119 18.30 -14.75 1.83
C PHE A 119 16.93 -14.15 1.48
N GLN A 120 16.83 -12.86 1.18
CA GLN A 120 15.61 -12.26 0.63
C GLN A 120 15.27 -12.89 -0.73
N GLN A 121 16.27 -13.09 -1.59
CA GLN A 121 16.05 -13.79 -2.86
C GLN A 121 15.53 -15.22 -2.65
N CYS A 122 16.11 -15.97 -1.71
CA CYS A 122 15.63 -17.31 -1.34
C CYS A 122 14.19 -17.33 -0.78
N LEU A 123 13.75 -16.24 -0.15
CA LEU A 123 12.37 -16.06 0.27
C LEU A 123 11.47 -15.83 -0.94
N TYR A 124 11.86 -14.93 -1.85
CA TYR A 124 11.04 -14.49 -2.98
C TYR A 124 10.89 -15.55 -4.08
N ASP A 125 11.92 -16.35 -4.33
CA ASP A 125 11.89 -17.41 -5.34
C ASP A 125 11.38 -18.77 -4.81
N GLY A 126 11.02 -18.84 -3.53
CA GLY A 126 10.48 -20.04 -2.89
C GLY A 126 11.54 -21.06 -2.47
N THR A 127 12.85 -20.76 -2.56
CA THR A 127 13.92 -21.65 -2.08
C THR A 127 13.70 -22.04 -0.62
N PHE A 128 13.39 -21.09 0.25
CA PHE A 128 13.08 -21.38 1.66
C PHE A 128 11.84 -22.24 1.84
N GLN A 129 10.82 -22.04 1.00
CA GLN A 129 9.59 -22.84 1.02
C GLN A 129 9.88 -24.30 0.63
N SER A 130 10.74 -24.52 -0.37
CA SER A 130 11.09 -25.86 -0.85
C SER A 130 11.82 -26.73 0.18
N ILE A 131 12.51 -26.11 1.14
CA ILE A 131 13.19 -26.82 2.23
C ILE A 131 12.40 -26.78 3.54
N ALA A 132 11.33 -26.00 3.62
CA ALA A 132 10.55 -25.88 4.84
C ALA A 132 9.70 -27.14 5.10
N LYS A 133 9.49 -27.46 6.38
CA LYS A 133 8.52 -28.48 6.78
C LYS A 133 7.21 -27.80 7.18
N LYS A 134 6.14 -28.13 6.47
CA LYS A 134 4.81 -27.57 6.71
C LYS A 134 3.99 -28.43 7.68
N THR A 135 3.36 -27.78 8.64
CA THR A 135 2.26 -28.33 9.46
C THR A 135 0.94 -27.69 9.02
N THR A 136 -0.17 -27.96 9.71
CA THR A 136 -1.52 -27.48 9.31
C THR A 136 -1.60 -25.97 9.08
N SER A 137 -0.93 -25.15 9.89
CA SER A 137 -0.98 -23.68 9.81
C SER A 137 0.38 -22.98 9.76
N ILE A 138 1.47 -23.66 10.10
CA ILE A 138 2.81 -23.06 10.22
C ILE A 138 3.83 -23.90 9.45
N ALA A 139 4.69 -23.22 8.70
CA ALA A 139 5.88 -23.79 8.07
C ALA A 139 7.12 -23.44 8.88
N HIS A 140 8.00 -24.43 9.05
CA HIS A 140 9.24 -24.29 9.78
C HIS A 140 10.44 -24.39 8.83
N LEU A 141 11.28 -23.36 8.78
CA LEU A 141 12.52 -23.37 8.00
C LEU A 141 13.42 -24.51 8.49
N GLY A 142 13.60 -24.58 9.82
CA GLY A 142 14.44 -25.57 10.50
C GLY A 142 15.93 -25.23 10.41
N VAL A 143 16.58 -25.15 11.57
CA VAL A 143 18.00 -24.77 11.71
C VAL A 143 18.91 -25.62 10.82
N SER A 144 18.80 -26.95 10.90
CA SER A 144 19.66 -27.86 10.14
C SER A 144 19.42 -27.78 8.63
N ARG A 145 18.17 -27.60 8.19
CA ARG A 145 17.84 -27.48 6.76
C ARG A 145 18.38 -26.17 6.19
N PHE A 146 18.26 -25.08 6.94
CA PHE A 146 18.86 -23.80 6.57
C PHE A 146 20.38 -23.85 6.58
N ALA A 147 20.99 -24.47 7.61
CA ALA A 147 22.44 -24.63 7.73
C ALA A 147 23.04 -25.39 6.54
N SER A 148 22.42 -26.49 6.13
CA SER A 148 22.88 -27.32 5.01
C SER A 148 22.42 -26.83 3.62
N LEU A 149 21.63 -25.75 3.54
CA LEU A 149 21.20 -25.16 2.26
C LEU A 149 22.43 -24.70 1.49
N ARG A 150 22.63 -25.23 0.27
CA ARG A 150 23.76 -24.87 -0.59
C ARG A 150 23.37 -23.69 -1.49
N LEU A 151 24.07 -22.58 -1.32
CA LEU A 151 23.86 -21.35 -2.09
C LEU A 151 25.13 -21.00 -2.86
N LEU A 152 24.99 -20.13 -3.86
CA LEU A 152 26.09 -19.65 -4.68
C LEU A 152 26.68 -18.39 -4.05
N TRP A 153 27.97 -18.42 -3.72
CA TRP A 153 28.66 -17.36 -3.00
C TRP A 153 29.77 -16.74 -3.86
N PRO A 154 29.68 -15.42 -4.18
CA PRO A 154 30.76 -14.70 -4.85
C PRO A 154 31.97 -14.50 -3.92
N PRO A 155 33.13 -14.13 -4.48
CA PRO A 155 34.22 -13.52 -3.71
C PRO A 155 33.75 -12.29 -2.92
N LEU A 156 34.35 -12.05 -1.73
CA LEU A 156 33.92 -10.99 -0.81
C LEU A 156 33.85 -9.60 -1.44
N ASP A 157 34.79 -9.26 -2.33
CA ASP A 157 34.78 -7.96 -3.00
C ASP A 157 33.60 -7.80 -3.97
N GLU A 158 33.21 -8.88 -4.64
CA GLU A 158 32.01 -8.87 -5.49
C GLU A 158 30.73 -8.84 -4.65
N GLN A 159 30.67 -9.56 -3.53
CA GLN A 159 29.55 -9.46 -2.58
C GLN A 159 29.30 -7.99 -2.18
N LYS A 160 30.35 -7.29 -1.75
CA LYS A 160 30.28 -5.86 -1.37
C LYS A 160 29.84 -4.96 -2.52
N ARG A 161 30.23 -5.26 -3.76
CA ARG A 161 29.83 -4.49 -4.96
C ARG A 161 28.38 -4.73 -5.33
N ILE A 162 27.91 -5.98 -5.27
CA ILE A 162 26.51 -6.35 -5.47
C ILE A 162 25.64 -5.66 -4.42
N SER A 163 26.03 -5.74 -3.14
CA SER A 163 25.34 -5.05 -2.04
C SER A 163 25.19 -3.57 -2.33
N ARG A 164 26.31 -2.86 -2.58
CA ARG A 164 26.30 -1.43 -2.89
C ARG A 164 25.43 -1.08 -4.08
N THR A 165 25.48 -1.89 -5.14
CA THR A 165 24.64 -1.68 -6.33
C THR A 165 23.17 -1.73 -5.96
N LEU A 166 22.74 -2.77 -5.23
CA LEU A 166 21.35 -2.94 -4.82
C LEU A 166 20.90 -1.90 -3.76
N ASP A 167 21.82 -1.38 -2.96
CA ASP A 167 21.53 -0.31 -1.99
C ASP A 167 21.20 1.02 -2.68
N VAL A 168 21.81 1.32 -3.83
CA VAL A 168 21.41 2.49 -4.65
C VAL A 168 19.95 2.39 -5.09
N TRP A 169 19.47 1.20 -5.44
CA TRP A 169 18.07 0.98 -5.79
C TRP A 169 17.14 1.15 -4.59
N ASN A 170 17.53 0.61 -3.43
CA ASN A 170 16.79 0.80 -2.18
C ASN A 170 16.63 2.29 -1.86
N GLU A 171 17.72 3.05 -1.98
CA GLU A 171 17.73 4.48 -1.72
C GLU A 171 16.88 5.25 -2.72
N SER A 172 16.93 4.90 -4.02
CA SER A 172 16.07 5.49 -5.04
C SER A 172 14.59 5.24 -4.75
N ILE A 173 14.22 4.02 -4.36
CA ILE A 173 12.84 3.67 -4.00
C ILE A 173 12.40 4.48 -2.78
N ARG A 174 13.22 4.51 -1.73
CA ARG A 174 12.94 5.24 -0.49
C ARG A 174 12.74 6.74 -0.74
N CYS A 175 13.63 7.36 -1.50
CA CYS A 175 13.52 8.78 -1.87
C CYS A 175 12.26 9.06 -2.71
N THR A 176 11.90 8.15 -3.62
CA THR A 176 10.70 8.28 -4.46
C THR A 176 9.42 8.09 -3.63
N GLU A 177 9.40 7.16 -2.67
CA GLU A 177 8.29 6.98 -1.72
C GLU A 177 8.11 8.21 -0.81
N ALA A 178 9.22 8.83 -0.35
CA ALA A 178 9.17 10.09 0.39
C ALA A 178 8.62 11.24 -0.48
N LEU A 179 9.05 11.34 -1.74
CA LEU A 179 8.52 12.31 -2.70
C LEU A 179 7.02 12.09 -2.94
N PHE A 180 6.58 10.84 -3.08
CA PHE A 180 5.17 10.49 -3.22
C PHE A 180 4.34 11.00 -2.04
N GLY A 181 4.79 10.73 -0.80
CA GLY A 181 4.15 11.23 0.41
C GLY A 181 4.04 12.75 0.44
N ASN A 182 5.12 13.45 0.07
CA ASN A 182 5.14 14.91 -0.01
C ASN A 182 4.17 15.45 -1.08
N ARG A 183 4.12 14.84 -2.26
CA ARG A 183 3.23 15.26 -3.37
C ARG A 183 1.76 15.00 -3.03
N GLN A 184 1.45 13.91 -2.35
CA GLN A 184 0.11 13.67 -1.83
C GLN A 184 -0.32 14.73 -0.80
N ALA A 185 0.58 15.13 0.11
CA ALA A 185 0.30 16.20 1.06
C ALA A 185 0.08 17.55 0.37
N GLN A 186 0.90 17.86 -0.64
CA GLN A 186 0.75 19.07 -1.46
C GLN A 186 -0.58 19.09 -2.23
N LEU A 187 -0.99 17.99 -2.86
CA LEU A 187 -2.28 17.89 -3.55
C LEU A 187 -3.45 18.15 -2.58
N LYS A 188 -3.41 17.59 -1.37
CA LYS A 188 -4.44 17.83 -0.35
C LYS A 188 -4.50 19.29 0.09
N ALA A 189 -3.34 19.92 0.29
CA ALA A 189 -3.26 21.33 0.64
C ALA A 189 -3.77 22.23 -0.50
N LEU A 190 -3.38 21.93 -1.74
CA LEU A 190 -3.82 22.64 -2.94
C LEU A 190 -5.34 22.55 -3.10
N LEU A 191 -5.91 21.35 -2.96
CA LEU A 191 -7.36 21.13 -2.97
C LEU A 191 -8.06 22.01 -1.92
N ALA A 192 -7.50 22.08 -0.72
CA ALA A 192 -8.07 22.89 0.36
C ALA A 192 -8.09 24.39 0.03
N ILE A 193 -6.99 24.88 -0.55
CA ILE A 193 -6.79 26.28 -0.92
C ILE A 193 -7.73 26.66 -2.07
N VAL A 194 -7.73 25.91 -3.17
CA VAL A 194 -8.46 26.29 -4.39
C VAL A 194 -9.97 26.10 -4.26
N LEU A 195 -10.43 25.17 -3.40
CA LEU A 195 -11.85 24.99 -3.12
C LEU A 195 -12.35 25.85 -1.94
N HIS A 196 -11.45 26.50 -1.20
CA HIS A 196 -11.74 27.19 0.06
C HIS A 196 -12.50 26.30 1.07
N LEU A 197 -12.20 25.00 1.06
CA LEU A 197 -12.88 23.99 1.87
C LEU A 197 -11.87 22.96 2.38
N PRO A 198 -11.93 22.53 3.65
CA PRO A 198 -11.04 21.48 4.13
C PRO A 198 -11.24 20.17 3.36
N PRO A 199 -10.18 19.42 3.08
CA PRO A 199 -10.28 18.15 2.37
C PRO A 199 -11.02 17.14 3.24
N ALA A 200 -11.83 16.29 2.61
CA ALA A 200 -12.27 15.05 3.22
C ALA A 200 -11.02 14.20 3.44
N ILE A 201 -10.85 13.66 4.64
CA ILE A 201 -9.73 12.80 5.00
C ILE A 201 -10.29 11.38 5.18
N PRO A 202 -10.22 10.53 4.16
CA PRO A 202 -10.61 9.13 4.31
C PRO A 202 -9.66 8.46 5.31
N GLY A 203 -10.19 7.79 6.33
CA GLY A 203 -9.45 6.76 7.05
C GLY A 203 -8.42 7.21 8.08
N LEU A 204 -8.42 8.48 8.53
CA LEU A 204 -7.74 8.79 9.79
C LEU A 204 -8.59 8.22 10.93
N LYS A 205 -8.04 7.25 11.67
CA LYS A 205 -8.47 6.98 13.04
C LYS A 205 -8.22 8.29 13.80
N SER A 206 -9.23 9.13 13.87
CA SER A 206 -9.26 10.20 14.85
C SER A 206 -9.09 9.53 16.21
N GLU A 207 -8.11 9.96 17.00
CA GLU A 207 -7.99 9.55 18.41
C GLU A 207 -9.21 10.03 19.22
N ALA A 208 -9.93 11.05 18.73
CA ALA A 208 -11.24 11.40 19.25
C ALA A 208 -12.27 10.38 18.75
N ASP A 209 -12.97 9.76 19.69
CA ASP A 209 -14.14 8.93 19.44
C ASP A 209 -15.05 9.58 18.40
N ASN A 210 -15.12 8.98 17.21
CA ASN A 210 -15.97 9.43 16.12
C ASN A 210 -17.46 9.13 16.41
N GLY A 211 -17.88 9.03 17.67
CA GLY A 211 -19.27 8.75 18.08
C GLY A 211 -19.82 7.45 17.50
N GLY A 212 -18.98 6.43 17.33
CA GLY A 212 -19.36 5.12 16.77
C GLY A 212 -19.44 5.01 15.23
N TYR A 213 -19.07 6.04 14.46
CA TYR A 213 -19.07 5.98 13.00
C TYR A 213 -17.80 5.31 12.42
N PRO A 214 -17.89 4.59 11.27
CA PRO A 214 -16.71 4.01 10.61
C PRO A 214 -15.67 5.07 10.23
N ALA A 215 -14.38 4.70 10.23
CA ALA A 215 -13.27 5.62 9.90
C ALA A 215 -13.34 6.25 8.48
N SER A 216 -14.16 5.70 7.59
CA SER A 216 -14.40 6.26 6.25
C SER A 216 -15.41 7.41 6.24
N VAL A 217 -16.09 7.68 7.36
CA VAL A 217 -17.15 8.68 7.49
C VAL A 217 -16.66 9.81 8.39
N GLN A 218 -16.87 11.05 7.93
CA GLN A 218 -16.59 12.25 8.71
C GLN A 218 -17.92 12.89 9.16
N PRO A 219 -18.47 12.48 10.31
CA PRO A 219 -19.67 13.09 10.84
C PRO A 219 -19.41 14.56 11.24
N GLY A 220 -20.48 15.34 11.39
CA GLY A 220 -20.41 16.71 11.88
C GLY A 220 -21.35 17.66 11.15
N ILE A 221 -21.59 18.82 11.74
CA ILE A 221 -22.44 19.87 11.17
C ILE A 221 -21.73 20.45 9.93
N PRO A 222 -22.36 20.44 8.73
CA PRO A 222 -21.77 21.02 7.54
C PRO A 222 -21.59 22.53 7.74
N ASN A 223 -20.35 23.00 7.67
CA ASN A 223 -20.04 24.42 7.75
C ASN A 223 -19.52 24.93 6.40
N LEU A 224 -20.31 25.76 5.72
CA LEU A 224 -19.91 26.40 4.47
C LEU A 224 -19.35 27.80 4.79
N PRO A 225 -18.06 28.07 4.52
CA PRO A 225 -17.49 29.38 4.76
C PRO A 225 -18.13 30.46 3.87
N ARG A 226 -17.84 31.73 4.20
CA ARG A 226 -18.21 32.86 3.33
C ARG A 226 -17.69 32.62 1.92
N ALA A 227 -18.51 32.92 0.92
CA ALA A 227 -18.10 32.82 -0.48
C ALA A 227 -16.89 33.72 -0.75
N PRO A 228 -15.83 33.20 -1.41
CA PRO A 228 -14.75 34.03 -1.92
C PRO A 228 -15.26 35.09 -2.90
N GLU A 229 -14.44 36.11 -3.14
CA GLU A 229 -14.79 37.16 -4.10
C GLU A 229 -15.03 36.57 -5.50
N GLY A 230 -16.12 37.00 -6.14
CA GLY A 230 -16.54 36.49 -7.46
C GLY A 230 -17.23 35.12 -7.45
N TRP A 231 -17.26 34.41 -6.33
CA TRP A 231 -17.98 33.12 -6.21
C TRP A 231 -19.44 33.37 -5.85
N ARG A 232 -20.34 32.56 -6.42
CA ARG A 232 -21.77 32.61 -6.12
C ARG A 232 -22.14 31.51 -5.15
N ARG A 233 -22.94 31.83 -4.14
CA ARG A 233 -23.58 30.81 -3.30
C ARG A 233 -24.88 30.38 -3.97
N ILE A 234 -24.92 29.14 -4.42
CA ILE A 234 -26.07 28.55 -5.12
C ILE A 234 -26.40 27.19 -4.52
N THR A 235 -27.59 26.68 -4.80
CA THR A 235 -27.91 25.27 -4.59
C THR A 235 -27.51 24.46 -5.82
N LEU A 236 -27.01 23.24 -5.64
CA LEU A 236 -26.58 22.43 -6.79
C LEU A 236 -27.74 22.09 -7.72
N GLY A 237 -28.97 22.00 -7.20
CA GLY A 237 -30.17 21.76 -8.00
C GLY A 237 -30.53 22.87 -9.00
N GLU A 238 -29.91 24.05 -8.91
CA GLU A 238 -30.07 25.12 -9.92
C GLU A 238 -29.44 24.75 -11.26
N HIS A 239 -28.36 23.96 -11.24
CA HIS A 239 -27.56 23.64 -12.43
C HIS A 239 -27.24 22.15 -12.61
N LEU A 240 -27.58 21.30 -11.62
CA LEU A 240 -27.49 19.84 -11.72
C LEU A 240 -28.88 19.22 -11.81
N THR A 241 -29.03 18.26 -12.72
CA THR A 241 -30.26 17.49 -12.91
C THR A 241 -29.99 15.99 -12.85
N GLU A 242 -30.89 15.24 -12.21
CA GLU A 242 -30.85 13.77 -12.26
C GLU A 242 -31.44 13.30 -13.60
N VAL A 243 -30.59 12.70 -14.42
CA VAL A 243 -30.94 12.21 -15.75
C VAL A 243 -31.38 10.76 -15.66
N ARG A 244 -32.46 10.42 -16.36
CA ARG A 244 -32.95 9.04 -16.47
C ARG A 244 -33.00 8.64 -17.93
N ARG A 245 -32.21 7.62 -18.30
CA ARG A 245 -32.19 7.04 -19.66
C ARG A 245 -32.52 5.55 -19.55
N PRO A 246 -33.80 5.15 -19.44
CA PRO A 246 -34.16 3.76 -19.20
C PRO A 246 -33.56 2.82 -20.25
N ALA A 247 -33.01 1.69 -19.81
CA ALA A 247 -32.55 0.62 -20.67
C ALA A 247 -33.60 -0.49 -20.72
N SER A 248 -34.20 -0.70 -21.89
CA SER A 248 -35.09 -1.84 -22.13
C SER A 248 -34.25 -3.09 -22.39
N LEU A 249 -34.00 -3.87 -21.35
CA LEU A 249 -33.15 -5.07 -21.42
C LEU A 249 -33.77 -6.11 -22.35
N ARG A 250 -33.01 -6.54 -23.36
CA ARG A 250 -33.32 -7.70 -24.20
C ARG A 250 -32.54 -8.90 -23.70
N ALA A 251 -33.18 -10.07 -23.68
CA ALA A 251 -32.63 -11.26 -23.03
C ALA A 251 -31.25 -11.69 -23.58
N ASP A 252 -30.99 -11.41 -24.86
CA ASP A 252 -29.81 -11.88 -25.60
C ASP A 252 -28.77 -10.79 -25.84
N ASP A 253 -29.10 -9.52 -25.56
CA ASP A 253 -28.17 -8.40 -25.69
C ASP A 253 -27.22 -8.38 -24.48
N GLU A 254 -25.95 -8.03 -24.71
CA GLU A 254 -24.96 -7.83 -23.64
C GLU A 254 -24.98 -6.39 -23.12
N TYR A 255 -24.84 -6.26 -21.81
CA TYR A 255 -24.80 -4.99 -21.10
C TYR A 255 -23.59 -4.94 -20.18
N ARG A 256 -22.86 -3.82 -20.24
CA ARG A 256 -21.77 -3.52 -19.32
C ARG A 256 -22.34 -2.82 -18.09
N LEU A 257 -22.23 -3.47 -16.94
CA LEU A 257 -22.68 -2.91 -15.67
C LEU A 257 -21.51 -2.21 -15.01
N VAL A 258 -21.75 -1.00 -14.50
CA VAL A 258 -20.71 -0.23 -13.79
C VAL A 258 -20.99 -0.14 -12.31
N THR A 259 -19.90 0.03 -11.55
CA THR A 259 -19.95 0.34 -10.13
C THR A 259 -19.14 1.59 -9.85
N VAL A 260 -19.42 2.23 -8.72
CA VAL A 260 -18.68 3.40 -8.27
C VAL A 260 -17.93 3.05 -7.00
N LYS A 261 -16.60 3.14 -7.03
CA LYS A 261 -15.75 2.78 -5.89
C LYS A 261 -15.91 3.77 -4.74
N ARG A 262 -15.87 3.24 -3.51
CA ARG A 262 -15.76 4.04 -2.27
C ARG A 262 -14.52 4.94 -2.33
N SER A 263 -14.46 5.92 -1.42
CA SER A 263 -13.32 6.83 -1.29
C SER A 263 -12.97 7.60 -2.57
N ARG A 264 -13.99 7.94 -3.38
CA ARG A 264 -13.83 8.62 -4.67
C ARG A 264 -12.89 7.85 -5.62
N GLY A 265 -12.98 6.52 -5.61
CA GLY A 265 -12.16 5.66 -6.46
C GLY A 265 -12.55 5.66 -7.94
N GLY A 266 -13.59 6.40 -8.34
CA GLY A 266 -14.06 6.50 -9.71
C GLY A 266 -15.10 5.45 -10.10
N VAL A 267 -15.48 5.48 -11.37
CA VAL A 267 -16.43 4.55 -12.00
C VAL A 267 -15.63 3.46 -12.70
N GLU A 268 -15.98 2.19 -12.50
CA GLU A 268 -15.32 1.05 -13.13
C GLU A 268 -16.32 0.06 -13.70
N LEU A 269 -15.87 -0.76 -14.65
CA LEU A 269 -16.61 -1.93 -15.10
C LEU A 269 -16.72 -2.92 -13.93
N ARG A 270 -17.95 -3.33 -13.61
CA ARG A 270 -18.21 -4.35 -12.61
C ARG A 270 -18.26 -5.74 -13.25
N GLU A 271 -19.09 -5.87 -14.28
CA GLU A 271 -19.33 -7.12 -15.00
C GLU A 271 -20.01 -6.83 -16.34
N THR A 272 -19.89 -7.76 -17.29
CA THR A 272 -20.66 -7.77 -18.54
C THR A 272 -21.62 -8.95 -18.45
N LEU A 273 -22.92 -8.68 -18.61
CA LEU A 273 -23.98 -9.67 -18.48
C LEU A 273 -24.95 -9.55 -19.65
N THR A 274 -25.53 -10.67 -20.06
CA THR A 274 -26.70 -10.67 -20.94
C THR A 274 -27.94 -10.16 -20.21
N GLY A 275 -28.93 -9.64 -20.93
CA GLY A 275 -30.15 -9.12 -20.30
C GLY A 275 -30.89 -10.15 -19.43
N ARG A 276 -30.81 -11.44 -19.76
CA ARG A 276 -31.40 -12.54 -18.95
C ARG A 276 -30.69 -12.78 -17.61
N GLU A 277 -29.40 -12.43 -17.50
CA GLU A 277 -28.60 -12.61 -16.29
C GLU A 277 -28.80 -11.46 -15.29
N ILE A 278 -29.27 -10.30 -15.77
CA ILE A 278 -29.50 -9.12 -14.95
C ILE A 278 -30.78 -9.31 -14.11
N LYS A 279 -30.59 -9.57 -12.82
CA LYS A 279 -31.70 -9.77 -11.86
C LYS A 279 -32.52 -8.52 -11.56
N THR A 280 -31.96 -7.33 -11.80
CA THR A 280 -32.65 -6.06 -11.55
C THR A 280 -33.09 -5.43 -12.88
N PRO A 281 -34.38 -5.53 -13.25
CA PRO A 281 -34.84 -5.12 -14.58
C PRO A 281 -34.78 -3.59 -14.80
N SER A 282 -34.81 -2.80 -13.71
CA SER A 282 -34.71 -1.34 -13.81
C SER A 282 -33.25 -0.90 -13.97
N GLN A 283 -32.85 -0.74 -15.23
CA GLN A 283 -31.52 -0.26 -15.62
C GLN A 283 -31.62 1.07 -16.38
N PHE A 284 -30.55 1.85 -16.33
CA PHE A 284 -30.44 3.15 -16.99
C PHE A 284 -29.08 3.28 -17.66
N TYR A 285 -29.06 3.78 -18.89
CA TYR A 285 -27.86 4.08 -19.63
C TYR A 285 -27.13 5.30 -19.05
N VAL A 286 -25.82 5.15 -18.89
CA VAL A 286 -24.90 6.24 -18.55
C VAL A 286 -24.10 6.65 -19.78
N ARG A 287 -23.70 7.91 -19.82
CA ARG A 287 -22.87 8.48 -20.88
C ARG A 287 -21.58 9.03 -20.30
N THR A 288 -20.54 9.10 -21.13
CA THR A 288 -19.29 9.75 -20.75
C THR A 288 -19.54 11.17 -20.23
N GLY A 289 -18.87 11.50 -19.13
CA GLY A 289 -19.00 12.81 -18.49
C GLY A 289 -20.15 12.89 -17.48
N ASP A 290 -21.10 11.95 -17.45
CA ASP A 290 -22.11 11.91 -16.39
C ASP A 290 -21.44 11.73 -15.02
N PHE A 291 -21.98 12.39 -13.99
CA PHE A 291 -21.51 12.25 -12.62
C PHE A 291 -22.40 11.26 -11.85
N LEU A 292 -21.85 10.11 -11.48
CA LEU A 292 -22.55 9.06 -10.75
C LEU A 292 -22.38 9.21 -9.24
N ILE A 293 -23.46 8.97 -8.51
CA ILE A 293 -23.47 8.81 -7.05
C ILE A 293 -24.15 7.49 -6.72
N SER A 294 -23.48 6.60 -5.99
CA SER A 294 -24.15 5.42 -5.41
C SER A 294 -25.00 5.84 -4.23
N LYS A 295 -26.33 5.68 -4.33
CA LYS A 295 -27.27 6.08 -3.27
C LYS A 295 -27.05 5.31 -1.96
N ARG A 296 -26.43 4.13 -2.02
CA ARG A 296 -26.13 3.30 -0.84
C ARG A 296 -24.74 3.50 -0.25
N GLN A 297 -23.81 4.08 -1.01
CA GLN A 297 -22.39 4.10 -0.65
C GLN A 297 -21.78 5.50 -0.65
N ILE A 298 -22.54 6.54 -0.97
CA ILE A 298 -22.04 7.92 -0.98
C ILE A 298 -21.53 8.43 0.37
N VAL A 299 -22.04 7.92 1.49
CA VAL A 299 -21.50 8.24 2.83
C VAL A 299 -20.02 7.84 2.95
N HIS A 300 -19.61 6.83 2.19
CA HIS A 300 -18.23 6.38 2.05
C HIS A 300 -17.52 6.98 0.81
N GLY A 301 -18.12 7.96 0.14
CA GLY A 301 -17.55 8.66 -1.00
C GLY A 301 -17.68 7.97 -2.34
N ALA A 302 -18.64 7.05 -2.52
CA ALA A 302 -18.88 6.38 -3.80
C ALA A 302 -19.55 7.31 -4.83
N CYS A 303 -18.73 8.16 -5.46
CA CYS A 303 -19.11 9.02 -6.58
C CYS A 303 -17.95 9.13 -7.60
N GLY A 304 -18.27 9.48 -8.85
CA GLY A 304 -17.27 9.59 -9.91
C GLY A 304 -17.86 9.99 -11.26
N ILE A 305 -16.99 10.34 -12.20
CA ILE A 305 -17.36 10.64 -13.59
C ILE A 305 -17.27 9.37 -14.42
N VAL A 306 -18.24 9.14 -15.30
CA VAL A 306 -18.20 8.05 -16.28
C VAL A 306 -17.10 8.32 -17.31
N PRO A 307 -16.06 7.47 -17.40
CA PRO A 307 -15.00 7.63 -18.40
C PRO A 307 -15.49 7.30 -19.82
N ALA A 308 -14.74 7.72 -20.83
CA ALA A 308 -15.03 7.47 -22.26
C ALA A 308 -15.28 5.99 -22.55
N GLU A 309 -14.48 5.15 -21.92
CA GLU A 309 -14.44 3.69 -22.13
C GLU A 309 -15.71 3.01 -21.63
N LEU A 310 -16.50 3.68 -20.78
CA LEU A 310 -17.75 3.18 -20.20
C LEU A 310 -18.99 3.90 -20.76
N ASP A 311 -18.88 4.62 -21.90
CA ASP A 311 -20.05 5.20 -22.57
C ASP A 311 -21.08 4.13 -22.95
N GLY A 312 -22.35 4.36 -22.66
CA GLY A 312 -23.43 3.42 -22.98
C GLY A 312 -23.49 2.19 -22.06
N ALA A 313 -22.72 2.17 -20.97
CA ALA A 313 -22.90 1.21 -19.90
C ALA A 313 -24.23 1.45 -19.14
N VAL A 314 -24.59 0.54 -18.24
CA VAL A 314 -25.84 0.61 -17.47
C VAL A 314 -25.60 0.61 -15.95
N VAL A 315 -26.50 1.28 -15.25
CA VAL A 315 -26.61 1.29 -13.78
C VAL A 315 -28.05 1.03 -13.35
N SER A 316 -28.22 0.44 -12.16
CA SER A 316 -29.55 0.27 -11.58
C SER A 316 -30.10 1.59 -11.01
N ASN A 317 -31.35 1.56 -10.55
CA ASN A 317 -32.01 2.65 -9.83
C ASN A 317 -31.33 3.08 -8.51
N GLU A 318 -30.33 2.32 -8.04
CA GLU A 318 -29.53 2.62 -6.85
C GLU A 318 -28.46 3.69 -7.10
N TYR A 319 -28.34 4.19 -8.33
CA TYR A 319 -27.45 5.29 -8.68
C TYR A 319 -28.26 6.55 -9.00
N ALA A 320 -27.71 7.71 -8.62
CA ALA A 320 -28.11 8.98 -9.19
C ALA A 320 -27.14 9.29 -10.34
N VAL A 321 -27.68 9.55 -11.53
CA VAL A 321 -26.91 9.97 -12.71
C VAL A 321 -27.14 11.46 -12.87
N LEU A 322 -26.11 12.28 -12.64
CA LEU A 322 -26.21 13.73 -12.68
C LEU A 322 -25.58 14.29 -13.95
N ASN A 323 -26.25 15.27 -14.53
CA ASN A 323 -25.73 16.10 -15.63
C ASN A 323 -25.89 17.58 -15.28
N SER A 324 -25.18 18.47 -15.99
CA SER A 324 -25.23 19.91 -15.78
C SER A 324 -25.65 20.66 -17.04
N ASP A 325 -26.34 21.78 -16.85
CA ASP A 325 -26.65 22.77 -17.90
C ASP A 325 -25.42 23.52 -18.44
N GLY A 326 -24.21 23.17 -17.98
CA GLY A 326 -22.94 23.78 -18.37
C GLY A 326 -22.46 24.88 -17.43
N GLN A 327 -23.25 25.28 -16.43
CA GLN A 327 -22.80 26.24 -15.41
C GLN A 327 -21.93 25.59 -14.32
N ILE A 328 -22.00 24.27 -14.16
CA ILE A 328 -21.13 23.48 -13.29
C ILE A 328 -20.33 22.48 -14.13
N ASP A 329 -19.02 22.64 -14.18
CA ASP A 329 -18.13 21.64 -14.75
C ASP A 329 -18.15 20.39 -13.83
N LEU A 330 -18.58 19.24 -14.37
CA LEU A 330 -18.67 18.01 -13.59
C LEU A 330 -17.29 17.50 -13.12
N ARG A 331 -16.20 17.90 -13.78
CA ARG A 331 -14.82 17.66 -13.31
C ARG A 331 -14.50 18.50 -12.09
N PHE A 332 -15.00 19.74 -12.03
CA PHE A 332 -14.92 20.54 -10.82
C PHE A 332 -15.75 19.91 -9.70
N LEU A 333 -16.97 19.44 -9.99
CA LEU A 333 -17.81 18.71 -9.02
C LEU A 333 -17.10 17.47 -8.47
N ARG A 334 -16.33 16.77 -9.32
CA ARG A 334 -15.51 15.63 -8.90
C ARG A 334 -14.44 16.00 -7.88
N TYR A 335 -13.77 17.14 -8.04
CA TYR A 335 -12.84 17.64 -7.01
C TYR A 335 -13.57 18.17 -5.78
N LEU A 336 -14.70 18.85 -5.96
CA LEU A 336 -15.55 19.31 -4.86
C LEU A 336 -16.02 18.15 -3.98
N SER A 337 -16.24 16.97 -4.58
CA SER A 337 -16.58 15.73 -3.87
C SER A 337 -15.53 15.27 -2.88
N GLU A 338 -14.28 15.72 -3.03
CA GLU A 338 -13.17 15.45 -2.11
C GLU A 338 -13.09 16.44 -0.95
N SER A 339 -14.00 17.41 -0.85
CA SER A 339 -14.11 18.29 0.31
C SER A 339 -14.89 17.66 1.45
N ARG A 340 -14.55 18.04 2.70
CA ARG A 340 -15.28 17.62 3.90
C ARG A 340 -16.73 18.08 3.87
N TYR A 341 -16.98 19.31 3.40
CA TYR A 341 -18.32 19.87 3.32
C TYR A 341 -19.23 19.01 2.41
N PHE A 342 -18.75 18.65 1.22
CA PHE A 342 -19.49 17.75 0.32
C PHE A 342 -19.81 16.43 1.02
N GLN A 343 -18.83 15.78 1.67
CA GLN A 343 -19.08 14.52 2.37
C GLN A 343 -20.14 14.67 3.47
N GLN A 344 -20.07 15.73 4.26
CA GLN A 344 -21.02 15.99 5.34
C GLN A 344 -22.42 16.23 4.78
N THR A 345 -22.59 17.07 3.75
CA THR A 345 -23.90 17.27 3.13
C THR A 345 -24.49 15.98 2.55
N CYS A 346 -23.66 15.08 2.00
CA CYS A 346 -24.12 13.75 1.58
C CYS A 346 -24.58 12.89 2.76
N PHE A 347 -23.84 12.90 3.87
CA PHE A 347 -24.21 12.19 5.10
C PHE A 347 -25.56 12.70 5.65
N HIS A 348 -25.75 14.01 5.76
CA HIS A 348 -26.99 14.64 6.22
C HIS A 348 -28.17 14.49 5.25
N SER A 349 -27.89 14.19 4.00
CA SER A 349 -28.91 13.88 2.99
C SER A 349 -29.20 12.38 2.89
N SER A 350 -28.58 11.56 3.73
CA SER A 350 -28.80 10.12 3.79
C SER A 350 -29.68 9.75 4.99
N ILE A 351 -30.60 8.80 4.80
CA ILE A 351 -31.57 8.39 5.83
C ILE A 351 -31.32 6.93 6.18
N GLY A 352 -31.20 6.63 7.47
CA GLY A 352 -31.07 5.28 8.00
C GLY A 352 -30.49 5.31 9.42
N VAL A 353 -30.81 4.30 10.22
CA VAL A 353 -30.32 4.18 11.61
C VAL A 353 -28.87 3.67 11.66
N HIS A 354 -28.51 2.82 10.70
CA HIS A 354 -27.18 2.25 10.59
C HIS A 354 -26.51 2.74 9.30
N VAL A 355 -25.26 3.21 9.40
CA VAL A 355 -24.53 3.86 8.29
C VAL A 355 -24.48 3.03 7.01
N GLU A 356 -24.22 1.72 7.13
CA GLU A 356 -24.17 0.77 6.00
C GLU A 356 -25.56 0.50 5.35
N LYS A 357 -26.65 0.94 5.99
CA LYS A 357 -28.03 0.79 5.51
C LYS A 357 -28.65 2.14 5.13
N MET A 358 -27.88 3.22 5.15
CA MET A 358 -28.41 4.53 4.78
C MET A 358 -28.70 4.62 3.28
N ILE A 359 -29.76 5.34 2.95
CA ILE A 359 -30.13 5.65 1.56
C ILE A 359 -30.04 7.16 1.38
N PHE A 360 -29.18 7.56 0.46
CA PHE A 360 -29.02 8.94 0.03
C PHE A 360 -30.25 9.44 -0.73
N LYS A 361 -30.67 10.66 -0.41
CA LYS A 361 -31.77 11.38 -1.06
C LYS A 361 -31.19 12.52 -1.88
N THR A 362 -31.00 12.28 -3.18
CA THR A 362 -30.43 13.24 -4.14
C THR A 362 -31.16 14.58 -4.07
N GLU A 363 -32.49 14.55 -4.00
CA GLU A 363 -33.37 15.71 -3.95
C GLU A 363 -33.18 16.58 -2.70
N ARG A 364 -32.73 15.99 -1.59
CA ARG A 364 -32.36 16.74 -0.38
C ARG A 364 -30.98 17.34 -0.54
N TRP A 365 -30.05 16.57 -1.10
CA TRP A 365 -28.67 17.00 -1.30
C TRP A 365 -28.55 18.19 -2.26
N LEU A 366 -29.33 18.17 -3.35
CA LEU A 366 -29.36 19.25 -4.34
C LEU A 366 -29.78 20.61 -3.78
N LYS A 367 -30.43 20.65 -2.61
CA LYS A 367 -30.86 21.89 -1.94
C LYS A 367 -29.79 22.49 -1.01
N TRP A 368 -28.69 21.78 -0.77
CA TRP A 368 -27.60 22.34 0.04
C TRP A 368 -26.90 23.48 -0.71
N PRO A 369 -26.51 24.55 -0.02
CA PRO A 369 -25.76 25.64 -0.61
C PRO A 369 -24.30 25.23 -0.85
N PHE A 370 -23.73 25.67 -1.96
CA PHE A 370 -22.31 25.55 -2.27
C PHE A 370 -21.81 26.89 -2.80
N ASN A 371 -20.56 27.22 -2.49
CA ASN A 371 -19.89 28.34 -3.14
C ASN A 371 -19.32 27.81 -4.45
N ILE A 372 -19.81 28.32 -5.58
CA ILE A 372 -19.45 27.88 -6.93
C ILE A 372 -18.78 29.06 -7.66
N PRO A 373 -17.54 28.89 -8.16
CA PRO A 373 -16.86 29.91 -8.93
C PRO A 373 -17.46 30.04 -10.35
N PRO A 374 -17.16 31.14 -11.06
CA PRO A 374 -17.47 31.25 -12.50
C PRO A 374 -16.85 30.09 -13.30
N LEU A 375 -17.49 29.68 -14.39
CA LEU A 375 -17.08 28.52 -15.19
C LEU A 375 -15.59 28.55 -15.63
N PRO A 376 -15.02 29.68 -16.11
CA PRO A 376 -13.60 29.73 -16.45
C PRO A 376 -12.67 29.43 -15.25
N VAL A 377 -13.09 29.82 -14.04
CA VAL A 377 -12.34 29.55 -12.81
C VAL A 377 -12.49 28.08 -12.41
N GLN A 378 -13.67 27.47 -12.56
CA GLN A 378 -13.86 26.03 -12.35
C GLN A 378 -12.90 25.21 -13.24
N GLN A 379 -12.83 25.55 -14.53
CA GLN A 379 -11.94 24.89 -15.49
C GLN A 379 -10.47 25.04 -15.10
N ARG A 380 -10.06 26.25 -14.67
CA ARG A 380 -8.69 26.49 -14.19
C ARG A 380 -8.35 25.69 -12.94
N ILE A 381 -9.28 25.57 -12.00
CA ILE A 381 -9.11 24.73 -10.80
C ILE A 381 -8.93 23.26 -11.22
N VAL A 382 -9.74 22.78 -12.16
CA VAL A 382 -9.63 21.41 -12.70
C VAL A 382 -8.26 21.18 -13.32
N GLU A 383 -7.79 22.07 -14.21
CA GLU A 383 -6.46 21.96 -14.85
C GLU A 383 -5.33 21.84 -13.82
N VAL A 384 -5.35 22.68 -12.79
CA VAL A 384 -4.34 22.71 -11.74
C VAL A 384 -4.36 21.43 -10.91
N LEU A 385 -5.54 20.97 -10.49
CA LEU A 385 -5.69 19.77 -9.69
C LEU A 385 -5.40 18.48 -10.49
N ASP A 386 -5.79 18.43 -11.77
CA ASP A 386 -5.49 17.32 -12.67
C ASP A 386 -3.98 17.18 -12.88
N THR A 387 -3.28 18.31 -13.07
CA THR A 387 -1.81 18.32 -13.19
C THR A 387 -1.16 17.74 -11.93
N ALA A 388 -1.55 18.24 -10.75
CA ALA A 388 -1.01 17.76 -9.48
C ALA A 388 -1.35 16.28 -9.20
N ARG A 389 -2.55 15.82 -9.57
CA ARG A 389 -2.94 14.42 -9.44
C ARG A 389 -2.13 13.51 -10.36
N ARG A 390 -1.92 13.93 -11.61
CA ARG A 390 -1.11 13.19 -12.58
C ARG A 390 0.33 13.01 -12.11
N GLU A 391 0.92 14.02 -11.47
CA GLU A 391 2.25 13.87 -10.86
C GLU A 391 2.27 12.77 -9.80
N VAL A 392 1.28 12.73 -8.91
CA VAL A 392 1.15 11.69 -7.86
C VAL A 392 1.02 10.30 -8.49
N GLU A 393 0.20 10.15 -9.52
CA GLU A 393 0.00 8.89 -10.24
C GLU A 393 1.28 8.41 -10.95
N LEU A 394 2.01 9.32 -11.60
CA LEU A 394 3.27 9.01 -12.26
C LEU A 394 4.35 8.56 -11.26
N ILE A 395 4.44 9.21 -10.11
CA ILE A 395 5.39 8.82 -9.05
C ILE A 395 5.02 7.44 -8.48
N ALA A 396 3.73 7.16 -8.26
CA ALA A 396 3.28 5.83 -7.82
C ALA A 396 3.69 4.75 -8.82
N ALA A 397 3.46 4.99 -10.13
CA ALA A 397 3.87 4.06 -11.18
C ALA A 397 5.39 3.88 -11.23
N GLN A 398 6.16 4.95 -11.00
CA GLN A 398 7.63 4.90 -10.93
C GLN A 398 8.13 4.05 -9.77
N ILE A 399 7.49 4.12 -8.60
CA ILE A 399 7.83 3.28 -7.44
C ILE A 399 7.68 1.80 -7.78
N GLU A 400 6.54 1.40 -8.37
CA GLU A 400 6.29 0.02 -8.74
C GLU A 400 7.27 -0.46 -9.81
N ARG A 401 7.58 0.38 -10.80
CA ARG A 401 8.60 0.09 -11.80
C ARG A 401 9.99 -0.11 -11.18
N LEU A 402 10.42 0.76 -10.28
CA LEU A 402 11.72 0.63 -9.59
C LEU A 402 11.78 -0.65 -8.76
N LYS A 403 10.68 -1.04 -8.10
CA LYS A 403 10.58 -2.29 -7.35
C LYS A 403 10.73 -3.51 -8.27
N GLN A 404 10.05 -3.51 -9.41
CA GLN A 404 10.14 -4.58 -10.41
C GLN A 404 11.55 -4.68 -11.01
N GLU A 405 12.14 -3.56 -11.43
CA GLU A 405 13.50 -3.51 -11.98
C GLU A 405 14.53 -3.96 -10.95
N LYS A 406 14.40 -3.54 -9.68
CA LYS A 406 15.25 -4.02 -8.58
C LYS A 406 15.11 -5.53 -8.39
N ALA A 407 13.88 -6.06 -8.39
CA ALA A 407 13.65 -7.50 -8.22
C ALA A 407 14.30 -8.32 -9.34
N ALA A 408 14.17 -7.87 -10.60
CA ALA A 408 14.84 -8.49 -11.74
C ALA A 408 16.37 -8.41 -11.60
N LEU A 409 16.91 -7.25 -11.21
CA LEU A 409 18.34 -7.08 -11.01
C LEU A 409 18.87 -7.96 -9.86
N MET A 410 18.13 -8.10 -8.76
CA MET A 410 18.47 -9.03 -7.68
C MET A 410 18.56 -10.46 -8.19
N ALA A 411 17.55 -10.93 -8.94
CA ALA A 411 17.53 -12.27 -9.50
C ALA A 411 18.73 -12.53 -10.43
N ASP A 412 19.18 -11.53 -11.19
CA ASP A 412 20.34 -11.68 -12.08
C ASP A 412 21.68 -11.59 -11.36
N LEU A 413 21.84 -10.62 -10.44
CA LEU A 413 23.08 -10.41 -9.71
C LEU A 413 23.33 -11.55 -8.72
N LEU A 414 22.33 -12.01 -7.96
CA LEU A 414 22.51 -13.02 -6.91
C LEU A 414 22.65 -14.45 -7.45
N THR A 415 22.30 -14.68 -8.72
CA THR A 415 22.51 -15.97 -9.39
C THR A 415 23.78 -15.99 -10.26
N GLY A 416 24.48 -14.87 -10.36
CA GLY A 416 25.65 -14.71 -11.23
C GLY A 416 25.33 -14.64 -12.72
N LYS A 417 24.04 -14.59 -13.12
CA LYS A 417 23.63 -14.35 -14.52
C LYS A 417 24.18 -13.03 -15.04
N ARG A 418 24.22 -12.01 -14.18
CA ARG A 418 24.89 -10.73 -14.43
C ARG A 418 25.98 -10.51 -13.38
N ARG A 419 27.17 -10.14 -13.83
CA ARG A 419 28.34 -9.86 -12.97
C ARG A 419 28.51 -8.36 -12.78
N VAL A 420 28.97 -7.94 -11.60
CA VAL A 420 29.42 -6.55 -11.39
C VAL A 420 30.90 -6.50 -11.75
N LYS A 421 31.24 -5.80 -12.84
CA LYS A 421 32.63 -5.74 -13.33
C LYS A 421 33.57 -5.28 -12.20
N LEU A 422 34.63 -6.04 -11.98
CA LEU A 422 35.83 -5.53 -11.34
C LEU A 422 36.40 -4.50 -12.32
N ASN A 423 36.45 -3.21 -11.95
CA ASN A 423 37.25 -2.28 -12.74
C ASN A 423 38.70 -2.75 -12.62
N ALA A 424 39.19 -3.46 -13.63
CA ALA A 424 40.61 -3.56 -13.89
C ALA A 424 41.02 -2.20 -14.45
N GLU A 425 41.48 -1.29 -13.58
CA GLU A 425 42.37 -0.16 -13.88
C GLU A 425 42.45 0.80 -12.67
N ALA A 426 43.39 0.49 -11.79
CA ALA A 426 44.20 1.46 -11.05
C ALA A 426 45.53 0.76 -10.68
N VAL A 427 46.17 0.14 -11.67
CA VAL A 427 47.58 -0.25 -11.61
C VAL A 427 48.23 0.26 -12.88
N SER A 428 48.50 1.56 -12.89
CA SER A 428 49.52 2.15 -13.74
C SER A 428 50.36 3.08 -12.87
N THR A 429 51.38 2.51 -12.25
CA THR A 429 52.64 3.21 -11.99
C THR A 429 53.72 2.21 -12.40
N PRO A 430 54.67 2.66 -13.20
CA PRO A 430 55.89 3.21 -12.58
C PRO A 430 55.90 4.72 -12.51
#